data_AF-A0A7K7BGI6-F1
#
_entry.id   AF-A0A7K7BGI6-F1
#
_cell.length_a   1.000
_cell.length_b   1.000
_cell.length_c   1.000
_cell.angle_alpha   90.00
_cell.angle_beta   90.00
_cell.angle_gamma   90.00
#
_symmetry.space_group_name_H-M   'P 1'
#
loop_
_entity.id
_entity.type
_entity.pdbx_description
1 polymer ?
#
loop_
_entity_poly.entity_id
_entity_poly.type
_entity_poly.pdbx_seq_one_letter_code
_entity_poly.pdbx_strand_id
1 'polypeptide(L)'
;RSALGFALGMALGSAYGALVLLAQSHNIWYCLVTTVSLGTALALGMAFSVKVRVTVLLTLPHIFTSKRPPSSSSSSPSSASARLPWRPVPAEEGKMLLLLLALGMATAGPCANVLHNVSRAAEAMACGAELALNQTAERLQRARQPLLNVLAKIKDIARKAKAVGDRVRRFFRSIMDSVTHVARALRNVWHWLARLGQLCNQQLGTPRRRCLRLFSEAQDKCERAVPFLYFLCYIIAAFKPLCGLANGARRSAAARALGPRAGTDAASSRCSRAALLHHPPAARYVRPRGPWFSRQERQRYGLELAAVLRHVLLGLGLILADYSVFWLLDLLRHELRGETVARAPSVLGISVNGSGYTSEIFRDLVGAFEALQQGNVSVLSQRCRLRPVEPDYGTYMAMGILYGVCLSIALVGSYVGRLRRAICAAYYPEREQ
;
A
#
# COMPACT_ATOMS: atom_id res chain seq x y z
N ARG A 1 -20.75 48.74 -45.76
CA ARG A 1 -19.38 48.22 -45.51
C ARG A 1 -19.16 48.18 -43.99
N SER A 2 -18.32 47.30 -43.43
CA SER A 2 -18.08 47.27 -41.97
C SER A 2 -16.60 47.08 -41.65
N ALA A 3 -15.98 48.08 -41.01
CA ALA A 3 -14.61 48.01 -40.51
C ALA A 3 -14.46 46.95 -39.41
N LEU A 4 -15.44 46.85 -38.50
CA LEU A 4 -15.48 45.79 -37.49
C LEU A 4 -15.52 44.39 -38.13
N GLY A 5 -16.33 44.21 -39.18
CA GLY A 5 -16.37 42.95 -39.93
C GLY A 5 -15.03 42.57 -40.55
N PHE A 6 -14.32 43.54 -41.16
CA PHE A 6 -12.99 43.33 -41.72
C PHE A 6 -11.97 42.90 -40.65
N ALA A 7 -11.91 43.62 -39.53
CA ALA A 7 -11.00 43.29 -38.42
C ALA A 7 -11.27 41.90 -37.82
N LEU A 8 -12.55 41.53 -37.69
CA LEU A 8 -12.96 40.21 -37.17
C LEU A 8 -12.60 39.09 -38.16
N GLY A 9 -12.73 39.32 -39.48
CA GLY A 9 -12.28 38.39 -40.51
C GLY A 9 -10.76 38.19 -40.51
N MET A 10 -9.99 39.27 -40.36
CA MET A 10 -8.52 39.22 -40.22
C MET A 10 -8.11 38.41 -38.98
N ALA A 11 -8.74 38.67 -37.82
CA ALA A 11 -8.43 37.97 -36.57
C ALA A 11 -8.75 36.47 -36.62
N LEU A 12 -9.82 36.07 -37.32
CA LEU A 12 -10.15 34.66 -37.52
C LEU A 12 -9.17 33.97 -38.48
N GLY A 13 -8.75 34.66 -39.55
CA GLY A 13 -7.73 34.15 -40.47
C GLY A 13 -6.36 33.95 -39.81
N SER A 14 -5.91 34.91 -39.00
CA SER A 14 -4.64 34.79 -38.27
C SER A 14 -4.69 33.75 -37.15
N ALA A 15 -5.81 33.63 -36.43
CA ALA A 15 -5.99 32.58 -35.42
C ALA A 15 -5.99 31.18 -36.05
N TYR A 16 -6.66 30.99 -37.19
CA TYR A 16 -6.60 29.75 -37.95
C TYR A 16 -5.17 29.44 -38.42
N GLY A 17 -4.44 30.44 -38.93
CA GLY A 17 -3.06 30.23 -39.38
C GLY A 17 -2.07 29.91 -38.27
N ALA A 18 -2.18 30.57 -37.12
CA ALA A 18 -1.40 30.21 -35.94
C ALA A 18 -1.69 28.77 -35.49
N LEU A 19 -2.97 28.34 -35.52
CA LEU A 19 -3.35 26.96 -35.20
C LEU A 19 -2.72 25.95 -36.16
N VAL A 20 -2.77 26.18 -37.48
CA VAL A 20 -2.21 25.26 -38.48
C VAL A 20 -0.67 25.20 -38.39
N LEU A 21 0.01 26.34 -38.21
CA LEU A 21 1.47 26.39 -38.01
C LEU A 21 1.93 25.61 -36.77
N LEU A 22 1.12 25.59 -35.71
CA LEU A 22 1.43 24.88 -34.47
C LEU A 22 1.01 23.40 -34.48
N ALA A 23 -0.01 23.03 -35.26
CA ALA A 23 -0.57 21.68 -35.27
C ALA A 23 -0.02 20.78 -36.39
N GLN A 24 0.52 21.35 -37.48
CA GLN A 24 1.11 20.60 -38.58
C GLN A 24 2.56 21.01 -38.83
N SER A 25 3.47 20.06 -38.67
CA SER A 25 4.87 20.11 -39.16
C SER A 25 4.97 20.01 -40.69
N HIS A 26 3.99 20.55 -41.41
CA HIS A 26 3.97 20.60 -42.88
C HIS A 26 4.86 21.74 -43.41
N ASN A 27 5.16 21.67 -44.71
CA ASN A 27 5.91 22.69 -45.42
C ASN A 27 5.36 24.11 -45.16
N ILE A 28 6.21 24.98 -44.62
CA ILE A 28 5.90 26.37 -44.24
C ILE A 28 5.20 27.12 -45.38
N TRP A 29 5.63 26.90 -46.63
CA TRP A 29 5.02 27.47 -47.83
C TRP A 29 3.54 27.10 -48.02
N TYR A 30 3.15 25.83 -47.83
CA TYR A 30 1.74 25.43 -47.95
C TYR A 30 0.88 26.05 -46.84
N CYS A 31 1.40 26.13 -45.62
CA CYS A 31 0.72 26.82 -44.54
C CYS A 31 0.57 28.33 -44.82
N LEU A 32 1.62 28.99 -45.30
CA LEU A 32 1.58 30.42 -45.62
C LEU A 32 0.58 30.73 -46.75
N VAL A 33 0.57 29.94 -47.83
CA VAL A 33 -0.37 30.12 -48.96
C VAL A 33 -1.82 29.88 -48.53
N THR A 34 -2.10 28.80 -47.80
CA THR A 34 -3.47 28.48 -47.33
C THR A 34 -4.00 29.51 -46.33
N THR A 35 -3.15 30.02 -45.45
CA THR A 35 -3.57 30.99 -44.41
C THR A 35 -3.77 32.39 -44.97
N VAL A 36 -2.92 32.86 -45.90
CA VAL A 36 -3.11 34.13 -46.61
C VAL A 36 -4.36 34.08 -47.49
N SER A 37 -4.60 32.97 -48.21
CA SER A 37 -5.79 32.84 -49.07
C SER A 37 -7.09 32.74 -48.28
N LEU A 38 -7.18 31.93 -47.21
CA LEU A 38 -8.36 31.93 -46.33
C LEU A 38 -8.55 33.28 -45.62
N GLY A 39 -7.47 33.86 -45.08
CA GLY A 39 -7.52 35.10 -44.31
C GLY A 39 -8.03 36.29 -45.13
N THR A 40 -7.51 36.46 -46.36
CA THR A 40 -7.98 37.50 -47.28
C THR A 40 -9.42 37.28 -47.72
N ALA A 41 -9.81 36.04 -48.05
CA ALA A 41 -11.19 35.71 -48.41
C ALA A 41 -12.18 35.99 -47.27
N LEU A 42 -11.84 35.63 -46.02
CA LEU A 42 -12.65 35.89 -44.83
C LEU A 42 -12.73 37.39 -44.51
N ALA A 43 -11.60 38.12 -44.56
CA ALA A 43 -11.56 39.55 -44.27
C ALA A 43 -12.40 40.36 -45.28
N LEU A 44 -12.22 40.14 -46.58
CA LEU A 44 -12.98 40.82 -47.64
C LEU A 44 -14.45 40.40 -47.64
N GLY A 45 -14.73 39.10 -47.46
CA GLY A 45 -16.08 38.55 -47.36
C GLY A 45 -16.89 39.20 -46.22
N MET A 46 -16.28 39.30 -45.03
CA MET A 46 -16.90 39.94 -43.87
C MET A 46 -17.05 41.46 -44.02
N ALA A 47 -16.16 42.14 -44.76
CA ALA A 47 -16.22 43.58 -44.97
C ALA A 47 -17.35 44.03 -45.90
N PHE A 48 -17.53 43.33 -47.02
CA PHE A 48 -18.38 43.75 -48.13
C PHE A 48 -19.70 42.99 -48.28
N SER A 49 -19.75 41.67 -48.02
CA SER A 49 -20.94 40.87 -48.27
C SER A 49 -21.75 40.60 -47.00
N VAL A 50 -23.00 41.08 -46.96
CA VAL A 50 -23.92 40.80 -45.84
C VAL A 50 -24.27 39.31 -45.77
N LYS A 51 -24.43 38.63 -46.92
CA LYS A 51 -24.67 37.19 -46.96
C LYS A 51 -23.49 36.42 -46.35
N VAL A 52 -22.25 36.70 -46.78
CA VAL A 52 -21.06 36.04 -46.21
C VAL A 52 -20.92 36.37 -44.73
N ARG A 53 -21.14 37.62 -44.31
CA ARG A 53 -21.06 38.01 -42.90
C ARG A 53 -22.07 37.24 -42.04
N VAL A 54 -23.33 37.12 -42.47
CA VAL A 54 -24.36 36.35 -41.75
C VAL A 54 -24.02 34.87 -41.76
N THR A 55 -23.60 34.30 -42.90
CA THR A 55 -23.18 32.89 -42.97
C THR A 55 -22.01 32.61 -42.01
N VAL A 56 -20.92 33.38 -42.05
CA VAL A 56 -19.76 33.20 -41.16
C VAL A 56 -20.15 33.37 -39.69
N LEU A 57 -20.94 34.41 -39.34
CA LEU A 57 -21.41 34.62 -37.97
C LEU A 57 -22.38 33.56 -37.46
N LEU A 58 -23.08 32.84 -38.35
CA LEU A 58 -23.96 31.72 -37.98
C LEU A 58 -23.23 30.36 -37.98
N THR A 59 -22.27 30.14 -38.89
CA THR A 59 -21.48 28.89 -38.97
C THR A 59 -20.36 28.82 -37.96
N LEU A 60 -19.73 29.94 -37.58
CA LEU A 60 -18.74 29.98 -36.51
C LEU A 60 -19.28 29.35 -35.20
N PRO A 61 -20.50 29.67 -34.74
CA PRO A 61 -21.18 28.91 -33.68
C PRO A 61 -21.30 27.40 -33.87
N HIS A 62 -21.42 26.88 -35.09
CA HIS A 62 -21.57 25.43 -35.30
C HIS A 62 -20.29 24.64 -34.95
N ILE A 63 -19.12 25.28 -34.86
CA ILE A 63 -17.89 24.64 -34.36
C ILE A 63 -17.91 24.51 -32.82
N PHE A 64 -18.59 25.43 -32.12
CA PHE A 64 -18.49 25.55 -30.66
C PHE A 64 -19.78 25.16 -29.89
N THR A 65 -20.96 25.10 -30.52
CA THR A 65 -22.21 24.82 -29.79
C THR A 65 -22.56 23.33 -29.75
N SER A 66 -22.47 22.72 -28.58
CA SER A 66 -23.21 21.49 -28.30
C SER A 66 -24.71 21.78 -28.27
N LYS A 67 -25.46 21.04 -29.09
CA LYS A 67 -26.91 20.93 -29.04
C LYS A 67 -27.30 19.57 -29.60
N ARG A 68 -27.75 18.68 -28.72
CA ARG A 68 -28.68 17.62 -29.11
C ARG A 68 -29.84 18.23 -29.89
N PRO A 69 -30.23 17.68 -31.05
CA PRO A 69 -31.57 17.95 -31.56
C PRO A 69 -32.58 17.47 -30.50
N PRO A 70 -33.67 18.20 -30.22
CA PRO A 70 -34.79 17.60 -29.52
C PRO A 70 -35.29 16.42 -30.37
N SER A 71 -35.60 15.30 -29.73
CA SER A 71 -36.24 14.16 -30.38
C SER A 71 -37.68 14.53 -30.74
N SER A 72 -37.87 15.21 -31.86
CA SER A 72 -39.18 15.43 -32.46
C SER A 72 -39.65 14.13 -33.09
N SER A 73 -40.64 13.52 -32.47
CA SER A 73 -41.46 12.44 -33.03
C SER A 73 -41.95 12.79 -34.44
N SER A 74 -41.69 11.90 -35.38
CA SER A 74 -42.49 11.60 -36.59
C SER A 74 -43.52 12.65 -37.06
N SER A 75 -43.17 13.39 -38.11
CA SER A 75 -44.14 13.80 -39.14
C SER A 75 -43.44 13.90 -40.51
N SER A 76 -44.18 13.59 -41.58
CA SER A 76 -43.67 13.25 -42.91
C SER A 76 -43.22 14.48 -43.73
N PRO A 77 -42.38 14.31 -44.78
CA PRO A 77 -41.76 15.44 -45.47
C PRO A 77 -42.59 15.97 -46.65
N SER A 78 -42.92 17.26 -46.63
CA SER A 78 -43.46 17.98 -47.79
C SER A 78 -42.97 19.43 -47.88
N SER A 79 -41.79 19.61 -48.48
CA SER A 79 -41.44 20.74 -49.39
C SER A 79 -39.94 20.73 -49.69
N ALA A 80 -39.59 20.83 -50.96
CA ALA A 80 -38.21 20.92 -51.38
C ALA A 80 -37.70 22.37 -51.21
N SER A 81 -36.57 22.54 -50.54
CA SER A 81 -35.79 23.78 -50.60
C SER A 81 -34.30 23.48 -50.44
N ALA A 82 -33.56 23.80 -51.50
CA ALA A 82 -32.10 23.97 -51.59
C ALA A 82 -31.23 23.12 -50.61
N ARG A 83 -30.87 21.89 -51.03
CA ARG A 83 -29.68 21.22 -50.48
C ARG A 83 -28.43 21.99 -50.94
N LEU A 84 -27.81 22.75 -50.03
CA LEU A 84 -26.45 23.25 -50.21
C LEU A 84 -25.46 22.06 -50.22
N PRO A 85 -24.38 22.09 -51.03
CA PRO A 85 -23.48 20.93 -51.20
C PRO A 85 -22.64 20.59 -49.96
N TRP A 86 -22.49 21.53 -49.04
CA TRP A 86 -21.66 21.40 -47.85
C TRP A 86 -22.53 21.16 -46.63
N ARG A 87 -22.63 19.90 -46.18
CA ARG A 87 -23.09 19.57 -44.82
C ARG A 87 -21.89 19.68 -43.87
N PRO A 88 -21.79 20.72 -43.03
CA PRO A 88 -20.77 20.74 -41.98
C PRO A 88 -21.02 19.60 -40.99
N VAL A 89 -19.94 18.97 -40.53
CA VAL A 89 -19.96 17.89 -39.52
C VAL A 89 -20.70 18.38 -38.26
N PRO A 90 -21.62 17.59 -37.69
CA PRO A 90 -22.34 17.99 -36.48
C PRO A 90 -21.38 18.11 -35.28
N ALA A 91 -21.50 19.22 -34.54
CA ALA A 91 -20.56 19.66 -33.49
C ALA A 91 -20.25 18.63 -32.39
N GLU A 92 -21.17 17.70 -32.12
CA GLU A 92 -21.01 16.63 -31.13
C GLU A 92 -19.92 15.62 -31.55
N GLU A 93 -19.81 15.32 -32.85
CA GLU A 93 -18.80 14.41 -33.40
C GLU A 93 -17.40 15.04 -33.34
N GLY A 94 -17.28 16.36 -33.57
CA GLY A 94 -16.01 17.08 -33.51
C GLY A 94 -15.36 17.03 -32.13
N LYS A 95 -16.14 17.20 -31.04
CA LYS A 95 -15.64 17.05 -29.67
C LYS A 95 -15.16 15.63 -29.38
N MET A 96 -15.93 14.63 -29.80
CA MET A 96 -15.58 13.23 -29.60
C MET A 96 -14.31 12.86 -30.37
N LEU A 97 -14.17 13.32 -31.61
CA LEU A 97 -12.98 13.13 -32.44
C LEU A 97 -11.73 13.80 -31.83
N LEU A 98 -11.86 15.04 -31.31
CA LEU A 98 -10.76 15.73 -30.62
C LEU A 98 -10.32 15.00 -29.35
N LEU A 99 -11.27 14.47 -28.56
CA LEU A 99 -10.95 13.68 -27.35
C LEU A 99 -10.34 12.32 -27.68
N LEU A 100 -10.81 11.65 -28.74
CA LEU A 100 -10.21 10.41 -29.25
C LEU A 100 -8.79 10.63 -29.79
N LEU A 101 -8.56 11.73 -30.51
CA LEU A 101 -7.23 12.12 -30.98
C LEU A 101 -6.29 12.41 -29.80
N ALA A 102 -6.76 13.17 -28.80
CA ALA A 102 -5.98 13.45 -27.59
C ALA A 102 -5.65 12.16 -26.80
N LEU A 103 -6.59 11.22 -26.72
CA LEU A 103 -6.37 9.91 -26.09
C LEU A 103 -5.38 9.06 -26.89
N GLY A 104 -5.47 9.05 -28.22
CA GLY A 104 -4.53 8.32 -29.09
C GLY A 104 -3.11 8.87 -29.01
N MET A 105 -2.95 10.20 -28.95
CA MET A 105 -1.65 10.83 -28.70
C MET A 105 -1.12 10.51 -27.30
N ALA A 106 -1.99 10.45 -26.29
CA ALA A 106 -1.62 10.06 -24.93
C ALA A 106 -1.16 8.59 -24.83
N THR A 107 -1.83 7.67 -25.53
CA THR A 107 -1.44 6.24 -25.53
C THR A 107 -0.17 5.98 -26.33
N ALA A 108 -0.01 6.62 -27.49
CA ALA A 108 1.18 6.47 -28.34
C ALA A 108 2.43 7.20 -27.80
N GLY A 109 2.25 8.30 -27.07
CA GLY A 109 3.33 9.09 -26.46
C GLY A 109 3.60 8.71 -25.00
N PRO A 110 3.11 9.50 -24.02
CA PRO A 110 3.52 9.38 -22.61
C PRO A 110 3.22 8.02 -21.98
N CYS A 111 2.08 7.38 -22.28
CA CYS A 111 1.80 6.05 -21.73
C CYS A 111 2.79 4.99 -22.22
N ALA A 112 3.17 5.04 -23.51
CA ALA A 112 4.15 4.11 -24.07
C ALA A 112 5.55 4.37 -23.50
N ASN A 113 5.96 5.64 -23.33
CA ASN A 113 7.27 5.98 -22.76
C ASN A 113 7.38 5.57 -21.30
N VAL A 114 6.37 5.86 -20.47
CA VAL A 114 6.29 5.40 -19.07
C VAL A 114 6.42 3.88 -19.00
N LEU A 115 5.63 3.16 -19.79
CA LEU A 115 5.63 1.69 -19.75
C LEU A 115 6.96 1.11 -20.22
N HIS A 116 7.59 1.70 -21.24
CA HIS A 116 8.93 1.29 -21.69
C HIS A 116 9.98 1.53 -20.62
N ASN A 117 10.01 2.72 -20.02
CA ASN A 117 10.95 3.09 -18.95
C ASN A 117 10.80 2.18 -17.72
N VAL A 118 9.56 1.86 -17.32
CA VAL A 118 9.29 0.92 -16.21
C VAL A 118 9.69 -0.51 -16.57
N SER A 119 9.44 -0.99 -17.80
CA SER A 119 9.91 -2.31 -18.26
C SER A 119 11.44 -2.41 -18.21
N ARG A 120 12.14 -1.38 -18.72
CA ARG A 120 13.61 -1.30 -18.69
C ARG A 120 14.17 -1.26 -17.28
N ALA A 121 13.48 -0.59 -16.34
CA ALA A 121 13.85 -0.61 -14.94
C ALA A 121 13.68 -2.01 -14.32
N ALA A 122 12.58 -2.71 -14.62
CA ALA A 122 12.34 -4.08 -14.15
C ALA A 122 13.37 -5.08 -14.72
N GLU A 123 13.66 -5.02 -16.01
CA GLU A 123 14.73 -5.82 -16.68
C GLU A 123 16.09 -5.60 -16.02
N ALA A 124 16.47 -4.34 -15.76
CA ALA A 124 17.74 -4.01 -15.14
C ALA A 124 17.83 -4.47 -13.68
N MET A 125 16.72 -4.38 -12.91
CA MET A 125 16.64 -4.92 -11.55
C MET A 125 16.73 -6.46 -11.54
N ALA A 126 16.07 -7.14 -12.49
CA ALA A 126 16.18 -8.60 -12.63
C ALA A 126 17.62 -9.03 -12.97
N CYS A 127 18.28 -8.35 -13.92
CA CYS A 127 19.69 -8.53 -14.24
C CYS A 127 20.60 -8.34 -13.02
N GLY A 128 20.34 -7.30 -12.21
CA GLY A 128 21.05 -7.06 -10.95
C GLY A 128 20.84 -8.17 -9.92
N ALA A 129 19.61 -8.67 -9.78
CA ALA A 129 19.28 -9.76 -8.87
C ALA A 129 19.93 -11.10 -9.29
N GLU A 130 19.89 -11.45 -10.57
CA GLU A 130 20.58 -12.64 -11.11
C GLU A 130 22.10 -12.56 -10.91
N LEU A 131 22.70 -11.39 -11.17
CA LEU A 131 24.12 -11.16 -10.95
C LEU A 131 24.49 -11.32 -9.46
N ALA A 132 23.69 -10.73 -8.56
CA ALA A 132 23.90 -10.85 -7.11
C ALA A 132 23.75 -12.30 -6.63
N LEU A 133 22.76 -13.05 -7.15
CA LEU A 133 22.56 -14.47 -6.84
C LEU A 133 23.73 -15.34 -7.33
N ASN A 134 24.22 -15.11 -8.55
CA ASN A 134 25.36 -15.85 -9.10
C ASN A 134 26.65 -15.55 -8.33
N GLN A 135 26.93 -14.27 -8.05
CA GLN A 135 28.08 -13.86 -7.22
C GLN A 135 28.01 -14.40 -5.78
N THR A 136 26.83 -14.45 -5.16
CA THR A 136 26.69 -15.01 -3.80
C THR A 136 26.78 -16.53 -3.79
N ALA A 137 26.26 -17.22 -4.81
CA ALA A 137 26.41 -18.67 -4.96
C ALA A 137 27.87 -19.11 -5.10
N GLU A 138 28.66 -18.43 -5.94
CA GLU A 138 30.09 -18.74 -6.12
C GLU A 138 30.88 -18.55 -4.81
N ARG A 139 30.64 -17.46 -4.08
CA ARG A 139 31.29 -17.19 -2.78
C ARG A 139 30.86 -18.19 -1.71
N LEU A 140 29.56 -18.52 -1.64
CA LEU A 140 29.04 -19.53 -0.73
C LEU A 140 29.65 -20.91 -1.02
N GLN A 141 29.89 -21.24 -2.28
CA GLN A 141 30.57 -22.48 -2.67
C GLN A 141 32.02 -22.53 -2.18
N ARG A 142 32.79 -21.44 -2.25
CA ARG A 142 34.14 -21.36 -1.66
C ARG A 142 34.11 -21.45 -0.12
N ALA A 143 33.18 -20.74 0.53
CA ALA A 143 33.04 -20.75 1.99
C ALA A 143 32.50 -22.09 2.55
N ARG A 144 31.82 -22.89 1.74
CA ARG A 144 31.28 -24.21 2.14
C ARG A 144 32.37 -25.18 2.59
N GLN A 145 33.54 -25.15 1.95
CA GLN A 145 34.59 -26.14 2.15
C GLN A 145 35.22 -26.08 3.57
N PRO A 146 35.65 -24.92 4.10
CA PRO A 146 36.08 -24.82 5.50
C PRO A 146 34.96 -25.11 6.51
N LEU A 147 33.71 -24.73 6.22
CA LEU A 147 32.58 -25.03 7.11
C LEU A 147 32.30 -26.54 7.23
N LEU A 148 32.47 -27.32 6.15
CA LEU A 148 32.38 -28.78 6.20
C LEU A 148 33.52 -29.41 7.04
N ASN A 149 34.74 -28.84 7.00
CA ASN A 149 35.86 -29.28 7.84
C ASN A 149 35.57 -29.06 9.33
N VAL A 150 35.08 -27.87 9.69
CA VAL A 150 34.66 -27.53 11.07
C VAL A 150 33.54 -28.46 11.54
N LEU A 151 32.54 -28.74 10.70
CA LEU A 151 31.44 -29.65 11.04
C LEU A 151 31.94 -31.09 11.28
N ALA A 152 32.89 -31.57 10.49
CA ALA A 152 33.52 -32.88 10.70
C ALA A 152 34.29 -32.93 12.03
N LYS A 153 35.12 -31.91 12.32
CA LYS A 153 35.85 -31.74 13.58
C LYS A 153 34.91 -31.76 14.80
N ILE A 154 33.83 -30.95 14.77
CA ILE A 154 32.84 -30.91 15.86
C ILE A 154 32.14 -32.27 16.04
N LYS A 155 31.78 -32.95 14.94
CA LYS A 155 31.18 -34.29 14.99
C LYS A 155 32.11 -35.31 15.66
N ASP A 156 33.42 -35.17 15.51
CA ASP A 156 34.39 -36.05 16.15
C ASP A 156 34.59 -35.76 17.64
N ILE A 157 34.57 -34.49 18.07
CA ILE A 157 34.46 -34.16 19.50
C ILE A 157 33.19 -34.81 20.06
N ALA A 158 32.03 -34.60 19.41
CA ALA A 158 30.75 -35.10 19.89
C ALA A 158 30.74 -36.64 20.00
N ARG A 159 31.35 -37.36 19.05
CA ARG A 159 31.54 -38.82 19.12
C ARG A 159 32.41 -39.24 20.30
N LYS A 160 33.56 -38.58 20.53
CA LYS A 160 34.44 -38.86 21.68
C LYS A 160 33.76 -38.54 23.02
N ALA A 161 33.09 -37.39 23.12
CA ALA A 161 32.35 -36.96 24.30
C ALA A 161 31.18 -37.92 24.62
N LYS A 162 30.45 -38.38 23.60
CA LYS A 162 29.42 -39.43 23.77
C LYS A 162 30.01 -40.72 24.33
N ALA A 163 31.15 -41.18 23.83
CA ALA A 163 31.83 -42.37 24.34
C ALA A 163 32.37 -42.22 25.79
N VAL A 164 32.61 -41.00 26.26
CA VAL A 164 32.86 -40.70 27.68
C VAL A 164 31.55 -40.70 28.48
N GLY A 165 30.52 -40.00 28.00
CA GLY A 165 29.20 -39.97 28.62
C GLY A 165 28.56 -41.35 28.79
N ASP A 166 28.76 -42.27 27.83
CA ASP A 166 28.27 -43.65 27.89
C ASP A 166 29.12 -44.54 28.82
N ARG A 167 30.37 -44.16 29.14
CA ARG A 167 31.15 -44.77 30.24
C ARG A 167 30.64 -44.27 31.59
N VAL A 168 30.49 -42.96 31.75
CA VAL A 168 29.94 -42.32 32.96
C VAL A 168 28.53 -42.86 33.28
N ARG A 169 27.64 -42.95 32.28
CA ARG A 169 26.29 -43.51 32.45
C ARG A 169 26.29 -44.96 32.92
N ARG A 170 27.21 -45.80 32.42
CA ARG A 170 27.37 -47.19 32.86
C ARG A 170 27.83 -47.27 34.31
N PHE A 171 28.81 -46.45 34.69
CA PHE A 171 29.28 -46.34 36.08
C PHE A 171 28.15 -45.92 37.05
N PHE A 172 27.40 -44.86 36.73
CA PHE A 172 26.29 -44.42 37.57
C PHE A 172 25.15 -45.44 37.70
N ARG A 173 24.84 -46.22 36.65
CA ARG A 173 23.88 -47.34 36.75
C ARG A 173 24.38 -48.38 37.75
N SER A 174 25.63 -48.82 37.63
CA SER A 174 26.22 -49.81 38.55
C SER A 174 26.14 -49.36 40.01
N ILE A 175 26.41 -48.08 40.30
CA ILE A 175 26.25 -47.53 41.66
C ILE A 175 24.78 -47.53 42.10
N MET A 176 23.88 -47.04 41.25
CA MET A 176 22.45 -46.97 41.55
C MET A 176 21.84 -48.36 41.81
N ASP A 177 22.24 -49.37 41.04
CA ASP A 177 21.83 -50.76 41.26
C ASP A 177 22.31 -51.24 42.64
N SER A 178 23.60 -51.05 42.97
CA SER A 178 24.15 -51.38 44.30
C SER A 178 23.42 -50.67 45.45
N VAL A 179 23.17 -49.36 45.34
CA VAL A 179 22.38 -48.59 46.31
C VAL A 179 20.96 -49.15 46.43
N THR A 180 20.36 -49.59 45.32
CA THR A 180 19.02 -50.17 45.31
C THR A 180 18.99 -51.55 45.99
N HIS A 181 20.08 -52.32 45.97
CA HIS A 181 20.22 -53.55 46.78
C HIS A 181 20.31 -53.23 48.29
N VAL A 182 21.14 -52.26 48.68
CA VAL A 182 21.26 -51.82 50.09
C VAL A 182 19.95 -51.27 50.62
N ALA A 183 19.25 -50.42 49.85
CA ALA A 183 17.95 -49.87 50.23
C ALA A 183 16.87 -50.97 50.42
N ARG A 184 16.89 -52.03 49.59
CA ARG A 184 16.02 -53.20 49.77
C ARG A 184 16.32 -53.95 51.08
N ALA A 185 17.61 -54.19 51.38
CA ALA A 185 18.02 -54.84 52.63
C ALA A 185 17.61 -54.02 53.87
N LEU A 186 17.92 -52.71 53.88
CA LEU A 186 17.53 -51.80 54.97
C LEU A 186 16.01 -51.73 55.15
N ARG A 187 15.22 -51.75 54.06
CA ARG A 187 13.75 -51.78 54.14
C ARG A 187 13.24 -53.07 54.78
N ASN A 188 13.85 -54.22 54.48
CA ASN A 188 13.49 -55.49 55.10
C ASN A 188 13.79 -55.49 56.62
N VAL A 189 14.95 -54.96 57.01
CA VAL A 189 15.34 -54.77 58.43
C VAL A 189 14.37 -53.80 59.13
N TRP A 190 14.02 -52.68 58.51
CA TRP A 190 13.02 -51.73 59.05
C TRP A 190 11.65 -52.38 59.25
N HIS A 191 11.16 -53.15 58.27
CA HIS A 191 9.89 -53.89 58.40
C HIS A 191 9.95 -54.93 59.53
N TRP A 192 11.10 -55.56 59.81
CA TRP A 192 11.28 -56.46 60.94
C TRP A 192 11.29 -55.71 62.29
N LEU A 193 12.05 -54.63 62.41
CA LEU A 193 12.06 -53.75 63.60
C LEU A 193 10.67 -53.18 63.91
N ALA A 194 9.93 -52.74 62.89
CA ALA A 194 8.56 -52.23 63.05
C ALA A 194 7.60 -53.31 63.61
N ARG A 195 7.75 -54.57 63.18
CA ARG A 195 6.97 -55.71 63.74
C ARG A 195 7.35 -56.01 65.19
N LEU A 196 8.63 -55.94 65.56
CA LEU A 196 9.04 -56.03 66.96
C LEU A 196 8.48 -54.88 67.81
N GLY A 197 8.47 -53.66 67.26
CA GLY A 197 7.81 -52.50 67.89
C GLY A 197 6.32 -52.72 68.13
N GLN A 198 5.62 -53.44 67.24
CA GLN A 198 4.23 -53.83 67.45
C GLN A 198 4.06 -54.87 68.56
N LEU A 199 4.93 -55.88 68.62
CA LEU A 199 4.91 -56.91 69.69
C LEU A 199 5.18 -56.28 71.08
N CYS A 200 6.14 -55.34 71.15
CA CYS A 200 6.40 -54.54 72.34
C CYS A 200 5.18 -53.67 72.72
N ASN A 201 4.52 -53.04 71.75
CA ASN A 201 3.28 -52.28 71.97
C ASN A 201 2.10 -53.15 72.45
N GLN A 202 2.05 -54.42 72.06
CA GLN A 202 1.02 -55.35 72.55
C GLN A 202 1.22 -55.69 74.04
N GLN A 203 2.48 -55.83 74.49
CA GLN A 203 2.80 -56.14 75.89
C GLN A 203 2.80 -54.91 76.82
N LEU A 204 3.29 -53.75 76.37
CA LEU A 204 3.46 -52.55 77.20
C LEU A 204 2.39 -51.46 77.00
N GLY A 205 1.68 -51.49 75.87
CA GLY A 205 0.71 -50.47 75.44
C GLY A 205 1.36 -49.25 74.76
N THR A 206 0.62 -48.54 73.91
CA THR A 206 1.16 -47.38 73.18
C THR A 206 1.58 -46.25 74.13
N PRO A 207 2.66 -45.49 73.83
CA PRO A 207 3.14 -44.42 74.71
C PRO A 207 2.07 -43.37 75.02
N ARG A 208 1.21 -43.04 74.03
CA ARG A 208 0.04 -42.17 74.25
C ARG A 208 -0.99 -42.79 75.20
N ARG A 209 -1.29 -44.09 75.10
CA ARG A 209 -2.20 -44.77 76.05
C ARG A 209 -1.59 -44.88 77.45
N ARG A 210 -0.28 -45.13 77.56
CA ARG A 210 0.46 -45.15 78.84
C ARG A 210 0.43 -43.77 79.52
N CYS A 211 0.73 -42.71 78.76
CA CYS A 211 0.66 -41.31 79.19
C CYS A 211 -0.75 -40.95 79.71
N LEU A 212 -1.79 -41.23 78.91
CA LEU A 212 -3.18 -40.97 79.30
C LEU A 212 -3.60 -41.76 80.55
N ARG A 213 -3.18 -43.02 80.67
CA ARG A 213 -3.48 -43.87 81.85
C ARG A 213 -2.87 -43.32 83.13
N LEU A 214 -1.63 -42.81 83.10
CA LEU A 214 -0.98 -42.21 84.26
C LEU A 214 -1.73 -40.96 84.74
N PHE A 215 -2.13 -40.06 83.82
CA PHE A 215 -2.88 -38.86 84.19
C PHE A 215 -4.32 -39.13 84.64
N SER A 216 -5.01 -40.15 84.09
CA SER A 216 -6.32 -40.57 84.61
C SER A 216 -6.20 -41.20 85.99
N GLU A 217 -5.23 -42.09 86.22
CA GLU A 217 -5.04 -42.75 87.51
C GLU A 217 -4.63 -41.76 88.62
N ALA A 218 -3.88 -40.71 88.29
CA ALA A 218 -3.56 -39.61 89.20
C ALA A 218 -4.80 -38.78 89.55
N GLN A 219 -5.67 -38.49 88.57
CA GLN A 219 -6.93 -37.79 88.78
C GLN A 219 -7.86 -38.59 89.70
N ASP A 220 -8.08 -39.88 89.42
CA ASP A 220 -8.95 -40.75 90.23
C ASP A 220 -8.48 -40.86 91.69
N LYS A 221 -7.16 -40.87 91.93
CA LYS A 221 -6.58 -40.87 93.29
C LYS A 221 -6.79 -39.54 94.02
N CYS A 222 -6.68 -38.41 93.30
CA CYS A 222 -6.96 -37.08 93.83
C CYS A 222 -8.43 -36.93 94.26
N GLU A 223 -9.37 -37.34 93.41
CA GLU A 223 -10.81 -37.23 93.67
C GLU A 223 -11.26 -38.06 94.89
N ARG A 224 -10.66 -39.25 95.11
CA ARG A 224 -10.91 -40.05 96.32
C ARG A 224 -10.29 -39.49 97.59
N ALA A 225 -9.15 -38.81 97.49
CA ALA A 225 -8.44 -38.27 98.65
C ALA A 225 -9.06 -36.99 99.20
N VAL A 226 -9.67 -36.15 98.34
CA VAL A 226 -10.24 -34.85 98.74
C VAL A 226 -11.65 -34.64 98.13
N PRO A 227 -12.67 -35.39 98.58
CA PRO A 227 -14.00 -35.37 97.96
C PRO A 227 -14.70 -34.01 98.02
N PHE A 228 -14.44 -33.20 99.04
CA PHE A 228 -15.01 -31.84 99.17
C PHE A 228 -14.49 -30.86 98.10
N LEU A 229 -13.27 -31.05 97.59
CA LEU A 229 -12.61 -30.14 96.62
C LEU A 229 -12.31 -30.83 95.28
N TYR A 230 -13.16 -31.78 94.87
CA TYR A 230 -12.97 -32.59 93.65
C TYR A 230 -12.70 -31.75 92.38
N PHE A 231 -13.23 -30.51 92.31
CA PHE A 231 -13.03 -29.62 91.17
C PHE A 231 -11.56 -29.21 90.95
N LEU A 232 -10.70 -29.17 91.98
CA LEU A 232 -9.27 -28.90 91.79
C LEU A 232 -8.56 -30.06 91.05
N CYS A 233 -9.00 -31.30 91.23
CA CYS A 233 -8.41 -32.46 90.56
C CYS A 233 -8.59 -32.41 89.03
N TYR A 234 -9.57 -31.65 88.52
CA TYR A 234 -9.81 -31.48 87.09
C TYR A 234 -8.66 -30.75 86.35
N ILE A 235 -7.81 -30.02 87.07
CA ILE A 235 -6.58 -29.42 86.52
C ILE A 235 -5.65 -30.49 85.93
N ILE A 236 -5.64 -31.71 86.48
CA ILE A 236 -4.86 -32.85 85.96
C ILE A 236 -5.34 -33.24 84.55
N ALA A 237 -6.63 -33.06 84.24
CA ALA A 237 -7.17 -33.32 82.91
C ALA A 237 -6.67 -32.33 81.84
N ALA A 238 -6.35 -31.08 82.22
CA ALA A 238 -5.84 -30.05 81.32
C ALA A 238 -4.45 -30.39 80.73
N PHE A 239 -3.70 -31.30 81.36
CA PHE A 239 -2.39 -31.77 80.85
C PHE A 239 -2.50 -32.97 79.89
N LYS A 240 -3.64 -33.67 79.82
CA LYS A 240 -3.88 -34.80 78.89
C LYS A 240 -3.64 -34.48 77.40
N PRO A 241 -3.88 -33.25 76.87
CA PRO A 241 -3.54 -32.89 75.50
C PRO A 241 -2.05 -32.97 75.17
N LEU A 242 -1.15 -32.77 76.15
CA LEU A 242 0.30 -32.84 75.95
C LEU A 242 0.77 -34.23 75.50
N CYS A 243 0.05 -35.30 75.88
CA CYS A 243 0.25 -36.65 75.34
C CYS A 243 0.01 -36.74 73.81
N GLY A 244 -0.36 -35.64 73.13
CA GLY A 244 -0.53 -35.53 71.68
C GLY A 244 0.68 -34.99 70.91
N LEU A 245 1.61 -34.30 71.57
CA LEU A 245 2.81 -33.72 70.94
C LEU A 245 3.83 -34.76 70.43
N ALA A 246 3.63 -36.04 70.76
CA ALA A 246 4.51 -37.14 70.37
C ALA A 246 4.47 -37.50 68.86
N ASN A 247 3.59 -36.91 68.05
CA ASN A 247 3.54 -37.08 66.59
C ASN A 247 3.48 -35.71 65.88
N GLY A 248 4.52 -35.35 65.14
CA GLY A 248 4.70 -34.00 64.56
C GLY A 248 3.81 -33.66 63.35
N ALA A 249 3.58 -32.35 63.15
CA ALA A 249 2.64 -31.80 62.17
C ALA A 249 3.29 -31.17 60.91
N ARG A 250 2.55 -31.13 59.79
CA ARG A 250 2.80 -30.23 58.62
C ARG A 250 1.53 -29.97 57.80
N ARG A 251 1.37 -28.72 57.32
CA ARG A 251 0.73 -28.21 56.07
C ARG A 251 0.77 -26.66 56.17
N SER A 252 0.95 -25.78 55.17
CA SER A 252 0.99 -25.75 53.70
C SER A 252 -0.10 -24.81 53.14
N ALA A 253 0.28 -23.89 52.25
CA ALA A 253 -0.51 -22.72 51.81
C ALA A 253 -1.16 -22.88 50.41
N ALA A 254 -2.08 -21.97 50.04
CA ALA A 254 -2.53 -21.73 48.66
C ALA A 254 -3.24 -20.38 48.47
N ALA A 255 -2.93 -19.65 47.37
CA ALA A 255 -3.79 -18.63 46.74
C ALA A 255 -3.26 -18.29 45.32
N ARG A 256 -4.13 -18.13 44.30
CA ARG A 256 -3.75 -17.64 42.96
C ARG A 256 -4.95 -17.13 42.12
N ALA A 257 -4.76 -15.95 41.50
CA ALA A 257 -5.37 -15.39 40.27
C ALA A 257 -6.90 -15.13 40.15
N LEU A 258 -7.27 -13.96 39.60
CA LEU A 258 -7.75 -13.79 38.21
C LEU A 258 -7.88 -12.31 37.76
N GLY A 259 -8.02 -12.08 36.44
CA GLY A 259 -8.11 -10.75 35.78
C GLY A 259 -8.80 -10.80 34.38
N PRO A 260 -9.08 -9.66 33.70
CA PRO A 260 -10.38 -9.43 33.02
C PRO A 260 -10.35 -9.06 31.50
N ARG A 261 -11.51 -8.72 30.89
CA ARG A 261 -11.63 -8.13 29.52
C ARG A 261 -12.94 -7.30 29.26
N ALA A 262 -12.95 -6.46 28.21
CA ALA A 262 -14.02 -5.53 27.76
C ALA A 262 -14.63 -5.92 26.36
N GLY A 263 -15.58 -5.23 25.69
CA GLY A 263 -16.15 -3.85 25.83
C GLY A 263 -17.49 -3.62 25.06
N THR A 264 -17.71 -2.47 24.39
CA THR A 264 -19.03 -2.01 23.83
C THR A 264 -18.99 -1.36 22.42
N ASP A 265 -20.09 -1.42 21.66
CA ASP A 265 -20.36 -0.73 20.36
C ASP A 265 -21.72 0.02 20.35
N ALA A 266 -21.90 1.07 19.51
CA ALA A 266 -23.18 1.79 19.35
C ALA A 266 -23.45 2.46 17.96
N ALA A 267 -24.74 2.52 17.62
CA ALA A 267 -25.42 2.86 16.35
C ALA A 267 -25.35 4.31 15.78
N SER A 268 -25.86 4.52 14.54
CA SER A 268 -26.90 5.55 14.21
C SER A 268 -27.48 5.43 12.77
N SER A 269 -28.58 6.14 12.46
CA SER A 269 -29.45 5.95 11.27
C SER A 269 -30.22 7.21 10.79
N ARG A 270 -30.84 7.11 9.57
CA ARG A 270 -31.93 7.92 8.91
C ARG A 270 -31.53 8.61 7.59
N CYS A 271 -32.44 9.07 6.71
CA CYS A 271 -33.75 8.58 6.20
C CYS A 271 -34.22 9.51 5.05
N SER A 272 -35.05 9.05 4.12
CA SER A 272 -35.46 9.79 2.89
C SER A 272 -36.74 10.63 3.06
N ARG A 273 -36.92 11.66 2.21
CA ARG A 273 -38.26 12.16 1.78
C ARG A 273 -38.22 12.85 0.40
N ALA A 274 -39.34 12.79 -0.31
CA ALA A 274 -39.50 13.21 -1.71
C ALA A 274 -40.22 14.56 -1.88
N ALA A 275 -40.16 15.14 -3.09
CA ALA A 275 -40.98 16.29 -3.48
C ALA A 275 -41.30 16.33 -4.99
N LEU A 276 -42.58 16.07 -5.30
CA LEU A 276 -43.46 16.68 -6.32
C LEU A 276 -42.95 17.04 -7.75
N LEU A 277 -43.73 16.56 -8.72
CA LEU A 277 -43.87 17.09 -10.08
C LEU A 277 -44.35 18.56 -10.05
N HIS A 278 -43.79 19.39 -10.93
CA HIS A 278 -44.30 20.74 -11.19
C HIS A 278 -44.20 21.06 -12.69
N HIS A 279 -45.32 21.45 -13.31
CA HIS A 279 -45.32 21.97 -14.69
C HIS A 279 -44.50 23.28 -14.78
N PRO A 280 -43.75 23.50 -15.88
CA PRO A 280 -43.07 24.77 -16.10
C PRO A 280 -44.07 25.85 -16.57
N PRO A 281 -44.14 27.03 -15.92
CA PRO A 281 -44.88 28.17 -16.46
C PRO A 281 -44.17 28.71 -17.72
N ALA A 282 -44.96 29.33 -18.60
CA ALA A 282 -44.49 29.84 -19.89
C ALA A 282 -43.37 30.89 -19.76
N ALA A 283 -42.42 30.81 -20.70
CA ALA A 283 -41.62 31.92 -21.22
C ALA A 283 -41.05 32.96 -20.23
N ARG A 284 -40.19 32.55 -19.28
CA ARG A 284 -39.23 33.50 -18.68
C ARG A 284 -38.12 33.81 -19.72
N TYR A 285 -38.37 34.82 -20.56
CA TYR A 285 -37.52 35.21 -21.69
C TYR A 285 -36.07 35.44 -21.25
N VAL A 286 -35.15 34.59 -21.72
CA VAL A 286 -33.72 34.68 -21.38
C VAL A 286 -33.11 35.86 -22.14
N ARG A 287 -32.90 36.99 -21.45
CA ARG A 287 -32.28 38.21 -22.05
C ARG A 287 -30.96 37.83 -22.76
N PRO A 288 -30.85 37.92 -24.09
CA PRO A 288 -29.67 37.45 -24.82
C PRO A 288 -28.37 38.19 -24.46
N ARG A 289 -28.50 39.44 -23.96
CA ARG A 289 -27.40 40.35 -23.61
C ARG A 289 -27.00 40.32 -22.13
N GLY A 290 -27.59 39.44 -21.30
CA GLY A 290 -27.21 39.34 -19.88
C GLY A 290 -25.90 38.55 -19.70
N PRO A 291 -24.90 39.06 -18.96
CA PRO A 291 -23.66 38.31 -18.69
C PRO A 291 -23.84 37.15 -17.69
N TRP A 292 -24.97 37.13 -16.96
CA TRP A 292 -25.24 36.16 -15.91
C TRP A 292 -25.99 34.93 -16.42
N PHE A 293 -25.43 33.73 -16.21
CA PHE A 293 -26.06 32.46 -16.56
C PHE A 293 -27.27 32.14 -15.67
N SER A 294 -28.37 31.69 -16.29
CA SER A 294 -29.50 31.05 -15.58
C SER A 294 -29.02 29.79 -14.84
N ARG A 295 -29.68 29.40 -13.74
CA ARG A 295 -29.28 28.23 -12.92
C ARG A 295 -29.11 26.95 -13.77
N GLN A 296 -30.03 26.70 -14.70
CA GLN A 296 -29.99 25.51 -15.56
C GLN A 296 -28.89 25.59 -16.65
N GLU A 297 -28.59 26.78 -17.16
CA GLU A 297 -27.48 27.00 -18.10
C GLU A 297 -26.13 26.85 -17.39
N ARG A 298 -26.02 27.35 -16.14
CA ARG A 298 -24.84 27.20 -15.29
C ARG A 298 -24.55 25.73 -14.94
N GLN A 299 -25.59 24.93 -14.67
CA GLN A 299 -25.44 23.48 -14.44
C GLN A 299 -24.93 22.75 -15.70
N ARG A 300 -25.49 23.03 -16.88
CA ARG A 300 -25.04 22.41 -18.14
C ARG A 300 -23.61 22.82 -18.50
N TYR A 301 -23.29 24.09 -18.38
CA TYR A 301 -21.93 24.61 -18.56
C TYR A 301 -20.93 23.99 -17.58
N GLY A 302 -21.31 23.87 -16.29
CA GLY A 302 -20.46 23.23 -15.27
C GLY A 302 -20.19 21.75 -15.56
N LEU A 303 -21.18 21.01 -16.08
CA LEU A 303 -21.02 19.60 -16.45
C LEU A 303 -20.05 19.43 -17.64
N GLU A 304 -20.23 20.23 -18.70
CA GLU A 304 -19.34 20.24 -19.86
C GLU A 304 -17.90 20.63 -19.48
N LEU A 305 -17.75 21.70 -18.68
CA LEU A 305 -16.45 22.18 -18.22
C LEU A 305 -15.76 21.15 -17.32
N ALA A 306 -16.49 20.53 -16.38
CA ALA A 306 -15.94 19.47 -15.53
C ALA A 306 -15.53 18.23 -16.34
N ALA A 307 -16.28 17.87 -17.38
CA ALA A 307 -15.93 16.77 -18.27
C ALA A 307 -14.61 17.07 -19.02
N VAL A 308 -14.45 18.25 -19.61
CA VAL A 308 -13.20 18.63 -20.30
C VAL A 308 -12.05 18.76 -19.31
N LEU A 309 -12.24 19.46 -18.19
CA LEU A 309 -11.24 19.63 -17.14
C LEU A 309 -10.70 18.30 -16.61
N ARG A 310 -11.56 17.28 -16.45
CA ARG A 310 -11.14 15.92 -16.08
C ARG A 310 -10.15 15.33 -17.08
N HIS A 311 -10.38 15.49 -18.40
CA HIS A 311 -9.44 14.99 -19.42
C HIS A 311 -8.13 15.79 -19.44
N VAL A 312 -8.18 17.11 -19.22
CA VAL A 312 -6.98 17.95 -19.09
C VAL A 312 -6.15 17.54 -17.87
N LEU A 313 -6.78 17.30 -16.72
CA LEU A 313 -6.11 16.82 -15.50
C LEU A 313 -5.47 15.43 -15.70
N LEU A 314 -6.16 14.52 -16.39
CA LEU A 314 -5.59 13.20 -16.73
C LEU A 314 -4.39 13.32 -17.68
N GLY A 315 -4.49 14.14 -18.73
CA GLY A 315 -3.39 14.38 -19.68
C GLY A 315 -2.16 15.02 -19.01
N LEU A 316 -2.38 16.03 -18.17
CA LEU A 316 -1.33 16.65 -17.37
C LEU A 316 -0.71 15.65 -16.39
N GLY A 317 -1.52 14.83 -15.73
CA GLY A 317 -1.05 13.77 -14.84
C GLY A 317 -0.16 12.74 -15.54
N LEU A 318 -0.50 12.35 -16.77
CA LEU A 318 0.33 11.44 -17.58
C LEU A 318 1.67 12.06 -17.99
N ILE A 319 1.67 13.34 -18.38
CA ILE A 319 2.92 14.06 -18.71
C ILE A 319 3.82 14.17 -17.47
N LEU A 320 3.25 14.55 -16.31
CA LEU A 320 3.98 14.60 -15.04
C LEU A 320 4.47 13.21 -14.60
N ALA A 321 3.70 12.15 -14.85
CA ALA A 321 4.12 10.78 -14.59
C ALA A 321 5.35 10.39 -15.44
N ASP A 322 5.37 10.71 -16.74
CA ASP A 322 6.53 10.41 -17.57
C ASP A 322 7.79 11.18 -17.17
N TYR A 323 7.67 12.49 -16.92
CA TYR A 323 8.81 13.27 -16.38
C TYR A 323 9.30 12.72 -15.04
N SER A 324 8.40 12.40 -14.10
CA SER A 324 8.79 11.88 -12.78
C SER A 324 9.40 10.49 -12.85
N VAL A 325 8.93 9.61 -13.75
CA VAL A 325 9.59 8.32 -14.03
C VAL A 325 10.98 8.57 -14.63
N PHE A 326 11.11 9.42 -15.65
CA PHE A 326 12.41 9.75 -16.25
C PHE A 326 13.42 10.27 -15.20
N TRP A 327 13.04 11.29 -14.44
CA TRP A 327 13.89 11.89 -13.40
C TRP A 327 14.20 10.92 -12.25
N LEU A 328 13.24 10.10 -11.82
CA LEU A 328 13.47 9.07 -10.81
C LEU A 328 14.46 8.00 -11.30
N LEU A 329 14.32 7.54 -12.53
CA LEU A 329 15.22 6.54 -13.11
C LEU A 329 16.61 7.11 -13.37
N ASP A 330 16.75 8.39 -13.75
CA ASP A 330 18.07 9.01 -13.92
C ASP A 330 18.74 9.32 -12.56
N LEU A 331 17.98 9.72 -11.54
CA LEU A 331 18.47 9.85 -10.15
C LEU A 331 18.95 8.50 -9.61
N LEU A 332 18.13 7.44 -9.73
CA LEU A 332 18.55 6.07 -9.37
C LEU A 332 19.82 5.65 -10.12
N ARG A 333 19.90 5.96 -11.42
CA ARG A 333 21.08 5.72 -12.26
C ARG A 333 22.30 6.58 -11.88
N HIS A 334 22.13 7.68 -11.16
CA HIS A 334 23.19 8.50 -10.59
C HIS A 334 23.70 7.90 -9.27
N GLU A 335 22.81 7.60 -8.33
CA GLU A 335 23.15 6.98 -7.04
C GLU A 335 23.77 5.59 -7.22
N LEU A 336 23.24 4.77 -8.15
CA LEU A 336 23.83 3.48 -8.56
C LEU A 336 25.19 3.61 -9.28
N ARG A 337 25.70 4.82 -9.53
CA ARG A 337 27.12 5.08 -9.87
C ARG A 337 27.91 5.67 -8.72
N GLY A 338 27.29 6.49 -7.87
CA GLY A 338 27.92 7.14 -6.73
C GLY A 338 28.37 6.15 -5.67
N GLU A 339 27.55 5.13 -5.42
CA GLU A 339 27.87 4.02 -4.51
C GLU A 339 27.88 2.67 -5.24
N THR A 340 28.54 1.67 -4.62
CA THR A 340 28.66 0.26 -5.05
C THR A 340 29.90 -0.22 -5.81
N VAL A 341 31.08 0.23 -5.38
CA VAL A 341 31.96 -0.80 -4.80
C VAL A 341 31.51 -0.95 -3.35
N ALA A 342 30.76 -2.01 -3.03
CA ALA A 342 30.46 -2.35 -1.63
C ALA A 342 31.73 -2.97 -1.01
N ARG A 343 32.76 -2.12 -0.87
CA ARG A 343 33.96 -2.40 -0.11
C ARG A 343 33.51 -2.43 1.34
N ALA A 344 33.39 -3.62 1.92
CA ALA A 344 33.12 -3.75 3.35
C ALA A 344 34.13 -2.83 4.08
N PRO A 345 33.68 -1.86 4.90
CA PRO A 345 34.52 -0.74 5.33
C PRO A 345 35.68 -1.12 6.23
N SER A 346 35.78 -2.40 6.61
CA SER A 346 37.04 -3.06 6.95
C SER A 346 36.99 -4.53 6.52
N VAL A 347 38.05 -5.01 5.86
CA VAL A 347 38.32 -6.45 5.77
C VAL A 347 38.80 -6.86 7.16
N LEU A 348 38.05 -7.70 7.86
CA LEU A 348 38.30 -7.97 9.28
C LEU A 348 39.30 -9.12 9.40
N GLY A 349 40.60 -8.80 9.30
CA GLY A 349 41.68 -9.76 9.48
C GLY A 349 41.77 -10.25 10.93
N ILE A 350 41.22 -11.43 11.20
CA ILE A 350 41.22 -12.03 12.54
C ILE A 350 42.40 -13.00 12.65
N SER A 351 43.48 -12.62 13.35
CA SER A 351 44.57 -13.56 13.62
C SER A 351 44.29 -14.39 14.87
N VAL A 352 44.20 -15.72 14.70
CA VAL A 352 44.00 -16.67 15.81
C VAL A 352 45.35 -17.25 16.25
N ASN A 353 45.87 -16.77 17.38
CA ASN A 353 47.10 -17.29 17.98
C ASN A 353 46.80 -18.41 18.99
N GLY A 354 47.59 -19.49 18.97
CA GLY A 354 47.39 -20.69 19.78
C GLY A 354 47.76 -21.99 19.06
N SER A 355 48.06 -23.02 19.87
CA SER A 355 48.42 -24.37 19.45
C SER A 355 47.50 -25.41 20.12
N GLY A 356 46.25 -25.46 19.67
CA GLY A 356 45.26 -26.42 20.17
C GLY A 356 44.07 -26.60 19.23
N TYR A 357 43.26 -27.62 19.53
CA TYR A 357 42.11 -28.01 18.70
C TYR A 357 41.08 -26.89 18.49
N THR A 358 40.86 -26.06 19.52
CA THR A 358 39.99 -24.88 19.44
C THR A 358 40.54 -23.83 18.49
N SER A 359 41.83 -23.49 18.59
CA SER A 359 42.46 -22.53 17.67
C SER A 359 42.44 -23.01 16.21
N GLU A 360 42.50 -24.32 15.97
CA GLU A 360 42.39 -24.88 14.62
C GLU A 360 40.97 -24.72 14.05
N ILE A 361 39.93 -24.98 14.84
CA ILE A 361 38.53 -24.69 14.46
C ILE A 361 38.32 -23.20 14.19
N PHE A 362 38.85 -22.33 15.05
CA PHE A 362 38.72 -20.88 14.88
C PHE A 362 39.46 -20.39 13.63
N ARG A 363 40.63 -20.95 13.27
CA ARG A 363 41.30 -20.65 11.99
C ARG A 363 40.47 -21.07 10.79
N ASP A 364 39.88 -22.27 10.80
CA ASP A 364 38.99 -22.73 9.71
C ASP A 364 37.75 -21.82 9.58
N LEU A 365 37.14 -21.40 10.69
CA LEU A 365 35.99 -20.47 10.70
C LEU A 365 36.36 -19.07 10.18
N VAL A 366 37.51 -18.54 10.60
CA VAL A 366 38.02 -17.26 10.10
C VAL A 366 38.34 -17.34 8.61
N GLY A 367 38.98 -18.41 8.14
CA GLY A 367 39.24 -18.61 6.71
C GLY A 367 37.95 -18.68 5.87
N ALA A 368 36.87 -19.25 6.41
CA ALA A 368 35.56 -19.20 5.77
C ALA A 368 35.01 -17.76 5.66
N PHE A 369 35.23 -16.94 6.69
CA PHE A 369 34.79 -15.54 6.72
C PHE A 369 35.65 -14.65 5.80
N GLU A 370 36.97 -14.82 5.79
CA GLU A 370 37.88 -14.15 4.86
C GLU A 370 37.55 -14.51 3.41
N ALA A 371 37.23 -15.77 3.09
CA ALA A 371 36.80 -16.18 1.75
C ALA A 371 35.44 -15.58 1.31
N LEU A 372 34.58 -15.17 2.26
CA LEU A 372 33.36 -14.40 1.97
C LEU A 372 33.63 -12.91 1.77
N GLN A 373 34.63 -12.36 2.47
CA GLN A 373 35.03 -10.94 2.40
C GLN A 373 35.96 -10.62 1.22
N GLN A 374 36.82 -11.55 0.80
CA GLN A 374 37.75 -11.38 -0.31
C GLN A 374 37.03 -11.46 -1.65
N GLY A 375 36.44 -10.34 -2.07
CA GLY A 375 35.95 -10.14 -3.42
C GLY A 375 35.42 -8.73 -3.65
N ASN A 376 35.83 -8.09 -4.75
CA ASN A 376 35.26 -6.83 -5.18
C ASN A 376 33.75 -7.00 -5.39
N VAL A 377 32.94 -6.36 -4.54
CA VAL A 377 31.47 -6.39 -4.65
C VAL A 377 31.04 -5.24 -5.55
N SER A 378 31.07 -5.46 -6.87
CA SER A 378 30.37 -4.61 -7.83
C SER A 378 28.90 -4.99 -7.82
N VAL A 379 28.09 -4.29 -7.01
CA VAL A 379 26.68 -4.62 -6.82
C VAL A 379 25.88 -4.41 -8.11
N LEU A 380 26.32 -3.49 -8.99
CA LEU A 380 25.87 -3.39 -10.37
C LEU A 380 27.05 -3.48 -11.36
N SER A 381 27.08 -4.51 -12.19
CA SER A 381 27.94 -4.53 -13.38
C SER A 381 27.40 -3.56 -14.44
N GLN A 382 28.29 -2.99 -15.27
CA GLN A 382 27.90 -2.09 -16.38
C GLN A 382 26.85 -2.70 -17.33
N ARG A 383 26.73 -4.04 -17.36
CA ARG A 383 25.72 -4.77 -18.14
C ARG A 383 24.27 -4.50 -17.72
N CYS A 384 23.99 -4.26 -16.44
CA CYS A 384 22.63 -4.07 -15.92
C CYS A 384 22.26 -2.58 -15.75
N ARG A 385 22.90 -1.67 -16.51
CA ARG A 385 22.75 -0.23 -16.35
C ARG A 385 21.44 0.27 -16.98
N LEU A 386 20.56 0.85 -16.16
CA LEU A 386 19.40 1.60 -16.66
C LEU A 386 19.84 2.69 -17.65
N ARG A 387 19.08 2.82 -18.73
CA ARG A 387 19.12 3.95 -19.67
C ARG A 387 17.67 4.43 -19.86
N PRO A 388 17.20 5.41 -19.08
CA PRO A 388 15.88 5.99 -19.29
C PRO A 388 15.82 6.67 -20.66
N VAL A 389 14.67 6.59 -21.32
CA VAL A 389 14.34 7.26 -22.58
C VAL A 389 13.72 8.61 -22.28
N GLU A 390 14.23 9.65 -22.91
CA GLU A 390 13.81 11.04 -22.72
C GLU A 390 12.39 11.28 -23.27
N PRO A 391 11.57 12.10 -22.59
CA PRO A 391 10.24 12.49 -23.08
C PRO A 391 10.31 13.32 -24.37
N ASP A 392 9.44 13.04 -25.35
CA ASP A 392 9.31 13.88 -26.55
C ASP A 392 8.51 15.17 -26.27
N TYR A 393 9.26 16.26 -26.08
CA TYR A 393 8.75 17.62 -25.94
C TYR A 393 7.84 18.06 -27.10
N GLY A 394 8.08 17.59 -28.33
CA GLY A 394 7.29 17.97 -29.52
C GLY A 394 5.86 17.45 -29.43
N THR A 395 5.70 16.14 -29.21
CA THR A 395 4.40 15.50 -28.97
C THR A 395 3.69 16.11 -27.77
N TYR A 396 4.40 16.46 -26.69
CA TYR A 396 3.77 17.01 -25.48
C TYR A 396 3.30 18.46 -25.66
N MET A 397 4.00 19.25 -26.48
CA MET A 397 3.50 20.57 -26.91
C MET A 397 2.26 20.45 -27.80
N ALA A 398 2.25 19.52 -28.76
CA ALA A 398 1.06 19.26 -29.58
C ALA A 398 -0.15 18.82 -28.72
N MET A 399 0.05 17.92 -27.74
CA MET A 399 -0.99 17.52 -26.79
C MET A 399 -1.47 18.68 -25.92
N GLY A 400 -0.56 19.50 -25.38
CA GLY A 400 -0.89 20.67 -24.57
C GLY A 400 -1.73 21.70 -25.34
N ILE A 401 -1.36 21.97 -26.59
CA ILE A 401 -2.12 22.85 -27.50
C ILE A 401 -3.50 22.27 -27.79
N LEU A 402 -3.60 20.97 -28.11
CA LEU A 402 -4.88 20.29 -28.36
C LEU A 402 -5.82 20.37 -27.14
N TYR A 403 -5.31 20.14 -25.92
CA TYR A 403 -6.10 20.30 -24.69
C TYR A 403 -6.49 21.77 -24.41
N GLY A 404 -5.61 22.73 -24.68
CA GLY A 404 -5.91 24.16 -24.57
C GLY A 404 -6.99 24.62 -25.57
N VAL A 405 -6.97 24.09 -26.78
CA VAL A 405 -8.03 24.29 -27.80
C VAL A 405 -9.36 23.69 -27.32
N CYS A 406 -9.36 22.46 -26.81
CA CYS A 406 -10.57 21.86 -26.21
C CYS A 406 -11.13 22.67 -25.03
N LEU A 407 -10.27 23.20 -24.15
CA LEU A 407 -10.66 24.03 -23.02
C LEU A 407 -11.25 25.37 -23.47
N SER A 408 -10.59 26.07 -24.40
CA SER A 408 -11.09 27.33 -24.95
C SER A 408 -12.41 27.14 -25.72
N ILE A 409 -12.59 26.04 -26.46
CA ILE A 409 -13.87 25.64 -27.07
C ILE A 409 -14.97 25.51 -26.00
N ALA A 410 -14.68 24.85 -24.87
CA ALA A 410 -15.64 24.65 -23.78
C ALA A 410 -16.05 25.96 -23.09
N LEU A 411 -15.09 26.86 -22.84
CA LEU A 411 -15.33 28.18 -22.26
C LEU A 411 -16.14 29.07 -23.22
N VAL A 412 -15.71 29.20 -24.48
CA VAL A 412 -16.26 30.14 -25.45
C VAL A 412 -17.59 29.66 -26.05
N GLY A 413 -17.78 28.35 -26.26
CA GLY A 413 -18.99 27.80 -26.87
C GLY A 413 -20.30 28.11 -26.14
N SER A 414 -20.22 28.24 -24.81
CA SER A 414 -21.33 28.67 -23.95
C SER A 414 -21.81 30.09 -24.27
N TYR A 415 -20.88 31.01 -24.52
CA TYR A 415 -21.16 32.40 -24.89
C TYR A 415 -21.56 32.53 -26.37
N VAL A 416 -20.88 31.81 -27.26
CA VAL A 416 -21.18 31.80 -28.70
C VAL A 416 -22.59 31.26 -28.99
N GLY A 417 -23.08 30.31 -28.19
CA GLY A 417 -24.47 29.85 -28.25
C GLY A 417 -25.52 30.94 -27.94
N ARG A 418 -25.17 31.94 -27.12
CA ARG A 418 -26.01 33.15 -26.89
C ARG A 418 -25.86 34.14 -28.03
N LEU A 419 -24.63 34.38 -28.49
CA LEU A 419 -24.33 35.29 -29.59
C LEU A 419 -25.11 34.90 -30.86
N ARG A 420 -25.20 33.60 -31.18
CA ARG A 420 -26.01 33.11 -32.30
C ARG A 420 -27.47 33.54 -32.23
N ARG A 421 -28.11 33.44 -31.05
CA ARG A 421 -29.49 33.91 -30.84
C ARG A 421 -29.60 35.42 -31.04
N ALA A 422 -28.69 36.20 -30.45
CA ALA A 422 -28.67 37.65 -30.59
C ALA A 422 -28.46 38.12 -32.05
N ILE A 423 -27.69 37.36 -32.84
CA ILE A 423 -27.46 37.63 -34.27
C ILE A 423 -28.69 37.23 -35.11
N CYS A 424 -29.33 36.09 -34.83
CA CYS A 424 -30.61 35.73 -35.45
C CYS A 424 -31.68 36.82 -35.22
N ALA A 425 -31.86 37.25 -33.98
CA ALA A 425 -32.80 38.33 -33.61
C ALA A 425 -32.50 39.66 -34.34
N ALA A 426 -31.21 39.98 -34.54
CA ALA A 426 -30.80 41.24 -35.18
C ALA A 426 -30.90 41.24 -36.72
N TYR A 427 -30.78 40.08 -37.37
CA TYR A 427 -30.82 39.97 -38.84
C TYR A 427 -32.13 39.40 -39.40
N TYR A 428 -32.94 38.73 -38.57
CA TYR A 428 -34.22 38.11 -38.96
C TYR A 428 -35.33 38.36 -37.90
N PRO A 429 -35.69 39.63 -37.62
CA PRO A 429 -36.66 39.96 -36.56
C PRO A 429 -38.05 39.35 -36.79
N GLU A 430 -38.48 39.20 -38.05
CA GLU A 430 -39.79 38.63 -38.42
C GLU A 430 -39.94 37.12 -38.15
N ARG A 431 -38.91 36.44 -37.65
CA ARG A 431 -39.00 35.02 -37.22
C ARG A 431 -39.12 34.84 -35.70
N GLU A 432 -39.14 35.94 -34.93
CA GLU A 432 -39.27 35.91 -33.47
C GLU A 432 -40.57 36.57 -32.95
N GLN A 433 -41.42 37.05 -33.87
CA GLN A 433 -42.84 37.38 -33.62
C GLN A 433 -43.71 36.13 -33.84
#